data_AF-A0A0D6AS54-F1
#
_entry.id   AF-A0A0D6AS54-F1
#
_cell.length_a   1.000
_cell.length_b   1.000
_cell.length_c   1.000
_cell.angle_alpha   90.00
_cell.angle_beta   90.00
_cell.angle_gamma   90.00
#
_symmetry.space_group_name_H-M   'P 1'
#
loop_
_entity.id
_entity.type
_entity.pdbx_description
1 polymer ?
#
loop_
_entity_poly.entity_id
_entity_poly.type
_entity_poly.pdbx_seq_one_letter_code
_entity_poly.pdbx_strand_id
1 'polypeptide(L)'
;MKNNKFFDGLNYKQCQKRNSEKFNSLDKKTQKLLRQKGYKNICWNNITTSWYLLQESLDKVSLNFVDFAIKKAELNYEESKKNNDLLEILETGKSVVTALKMKYM
;
A
#
# COMPACT_ATOMS: atom_id res chain seq x y z
N MET A 1 -17.10 33.02 -20.03
CA MET A 1 -16.24 31.80 -20.09
C MET A 1 -16.53 30.94 -18.88
N LYS A 2 -16.88 29.65 -19.04
CA LYS A 2 -17.01 28.73 -17.90
C LYS A 2 -15.59 28.41 -17.41
N ASN A 3 -15.24 28.83 -16.21
CA ASN A 3 -13.97 28.46 -15.58
C ASN A 3 -13.97 26.94 -15.37
N ASN A 4 -13.36 26.21 -16.29
CA ASN A 4 -13.13 24.78 -16.12
C ASN A 4 -12.14 24.62 -14.96
N LYS A 5 -12.66 24.24 -13.80
CA LYS A 5 -11.81 23.89 -12.66
C LYS A 5 -11.11 22.57 -12.98
N PHE A 6 -9.78 22.60 -12.92
CA PHE A 6 -8.92 21.43 -13.02
C PHE A 6 -8.21 21.22 -11.68
N PHE A 7 -8.00 19.96 -11.34
CA PHE A 7 -7.19 19.56 -10.20
C PHE A 7 -6.25 18.46 -10.69
N ASP A 8 -4.95 18.66 -10.53
CA ASP A 8 -3.95 17.67 -10.97
C ASP A 8 -4.06 17.32 -12.47
N GLY A 9 -4.35 18.34 -13.30
CA GLY A 9 -4.59 18.17 -14.74
C GLY A 9 -5.92 17.48 -15.11
N LEU A 10 -6.74 17.10 -14.13
CA LEU A 10 -8.00 16.38 -14.33
C LEU A 10 -9.22 17.29 -14.14
N ASN A 11 -10.25 17.05 -14.95
CA ASN A 11 -11.56 17.68 -14.76
C ASN A 11 -12.38 16.94 -13.68
N TYR A 12 -13.58 17.47 -13.37
CA TYR A 12 -14.43 16.95 -12.29
C TYR A 12 -14.75 15.45 -12.43
N LYS A 13 -15.20 15.04 -13.62
CA LYS A 13 -15.59 13.65 -13.87
C LYS A 13 -14.38 12.71 -13.77
N GLN A 14 -13.23 13.15 -14.26
CA GLN A 14 -11.98 12.40 -14.16
C GLN A 14 -11.50 12.26 -12.71
N CYS A 15 -11.51 13.36 -11.93
CA CYS A 15 -11.18 13.31 -10.52
C CYS A 15 -12.14 12.39 -9.75
N GLN A 16 -13.44 12.48 -10.03
CA GLN A 16 -14.45 11.65 -9.41
C GLN A 16 -14.22 10.16 -9.73
N LYS A 17 -13.94 9.83 -11.00
CA LYS A 17 -13.62 8.47 -11.43
C LYS A 17 -12.39 7.92 -10.71
N ARG A 18 -11.28 8.67 -10.71
CA ARG A 18 -10.02 8.31 -10.02
C ARG A 18 -10.24 8.04 -8.53
N ASN A 19 -10.98 8.92 -7.85
CA ASN A 19 -11.28 8.78 -6.43
C ASN A 19 -12.11 7.53 -6.16
N SER A 20 -13.09 7.20 -7.01
CA SER A 20 -13.91 6.00 -6.87
C SER A 20 -13.10 4.73 -7.08
N GLU A 21 -12.25 4.69 -8.11
CA GLU A 21 -11.37 3.54 -8.39
C GLU A 21 -10.44 3.27 -7.21
N LYS A 22 -9.78 4.32 -6.70
CA LYS A 22 -8.90 4.20 -5.53
C LYS A 22 -9.66 3.79 -4.28
N PHE A 23 -10.78 4.43 -3.97
CA PHE A 23 -11.58 4.09 -2.79
C PHE A 23 -12.08 2.64 -2.82
N ASN A 24 -12.51 2.15 -3.99
CA ASN A 24 -13.01 0.79 -4.16
C ASN A 24 -11.92 -0.28 -4.08
N SER A 25 -10.66 0.07 -4.36
CA SER A 25 -9.51 -0.84 -4.18
C SER A 25 -9.11 -1.07 -2.72
N LEU A 26 -9.56 -0.22 -1.79
CA LEU A 26 -9.25 -0.35 -0.37
C LEU A 26 -10.14 -1.40 0.31
N ASP A 27 -9.67 -2.00 1.40
CA ASP A 27 -10.46 -2.93 2.19
C ASP A 27 -11.63 -2.22 2.91
N LYS A 28 -12.63 -3.01 3.34
CA LYS A 28 -13.86 -2.47 3.95
C LYS A 28 -13.61 -1.69 5.25
N LYS A 29 -12.59 -2.04 6.04
CA LYS A 29 -12.28 -1.31 7.29
C LYS A 29 -11.70 0.06 6.95
N THR A 30 -10.77 0.13 5.99
CA THR A 30 -10.20 1.40 5.53
C THR A 30 -11.25 2.28 4.86
N GLN A 31 -12.13 1.71 4.02
CA GLN A 31 -13.26 2.45 3.45
C GLN A 31 -14.16 3.08 4.52
N LYS A 32 -14.47 2.32 5.59
CA LYS A 32 -15.27 2.82 6.72
C LYS A 32 -14.56 3.96 7.46
N LEU A 33 -13.27 3.80 7.73
CA LEU A 33 -12.46 4.83 8.39
C LEU A 33 -12.41 6.12 7.56
N LEU A 34 -12.19 6.02 6.25
CA LEU A 34 -12.17 7.18 5.35
C LEU A 34 -13.50 7.94 5.36
N ARG A 35 -14.63 7.22 5.37
CA ARG A 35 -15.96 7.84 5.49
C ARG A 35 -16.14 8.56 6.82
N GLN A 36 -15.66 7.98 7.93
CA GLN A 36 -15.67 8.63 9.24
C GLN A 36 -14.80 9.90 9.26
N LYS A 37 -13.69 9.90 8.51
CA LYS A 37 -12.84 11.09 8.31
C LYS A 37 -13.40 12.12 7.32
N GLY A 38 -14.59 11.90 6.78
CA GLY A 38 -15.26 12.86 5.90
C GLY A 38 -15.07 12.65 4.39
N TYR A 39 -14.59 11.48 3.96
CA TYR A 39 -14.52 11.14 2.53
C TYR A 39 -15.87 11.31 1.84
N LYS A 40 -15.92 12.17 0.81
CA LYS A 40 -17.10 12.47 -0.01
C LYS A 40 -16.68 12.77 -1.45
N ASN A 41 -17.07 11.90 -2.38
CA ASN A 41 -16.71 12.02 -3.80
C ASN A 41 -17.74 12.82 -4.62
N ILE A 42 -18.19 13.95 -4.09
CA ILE A 42 -19.20 14.84 -4.69
C ILE A 42 -18.85 16.29 -4.42
N CYS A 43 -19.11 17.19 -5.37
CA CYS A 43 -18.72 18.61 -5.32
C CYS A 43 -17.19 18.82 -5.36
N TRP A 44 -16.76 19.92 -5.98
CA TRP A 44 -15.34 20.16 -6.26
C TRP A 44 -14.45 20.13 -5.00
N ASN A 45 -14.85 20.84 -3.95
CA ASN A 45 -14.08 20.95 -2.71
C ASN A 45 -13.93 19.60 -1.99
N ASN A 46 -14.96 18.74 -2.00
CA ASN A 46 -14.84 17.45 -1.34
C ASN A 46 -14.05 16.45 -2.19
N ILE A 47 -14.09 16.55 -3.53
CA ILE A 47 -13.29 15.68 -4.40
C ILE A 47 -11.80 15.89 -4.16
N THR A 48 -11.35 17.15 -4.05
CA THR A 48 -9.95 17.47 -3.78
C THR A 48 -9.55 17.04 -2.36
N THR A 49 -10.37 17.36 -1.36
CA THR A 49 -10.12 16.96 0.04
C THR A 49 -10.11 15.44 0.21
N SER A 50 -11.04 14.74 -0.44
CA SER A 50 -11.11 13.28 -0.44
C SER A 50 -9.92 12.63 -1.13
N TRP A 51 -9.33 13.30 -2.14
CA TRP A 51 -8.10 12.82 -2.75
C TRP A 51 -6.93 12.85 -1.76
N TYR A 52 -6.78 13.92 -0.98
CA TYR A 52 -5.77 13.99 0.07
C TYR A 52 -5.98 12.91 1.14
N LEU A 53 -7.23 12.68 1.58
CA LEU A 53 -7.55 11.60 2.52
C LEU A 53 -7.18 10.21 1.97
N LEU A 54 -7.39 9.98 0.67
CA LEU A 54 -6.98 8.75 0.00
C LEU A 54 -5.45 8.59 -0.01
N GLN A 55 -4.71 9.67 -0.31
CA GLN A 55 -3.23 9.67 -0.29
C GLN A 55 -2.70 9.36 1.12
N GLU A 56 -3.20 10.02 2.16
CA GLU A 56 -2.80 9.75 3.55
C GLU A 56 -3.07 8.30 3.98
N SER A 57 -4.14 7.68 3.47
CA SER A 57 -4.44 6.28 3.76
C SER A 57 -3.51 5.30 3.07
N LEU A 58 -2.91 5.69 1.94
CA LEU A 58 -1.95 4.90 1.19
C LEU A 58 -0.54 5.03 1.79
N ASP A 59 -0.17 6.20 2.30
CA ASP A 59 1.10 6.40 3.02
C ASP A 59 1.14 5.65 4.36
N LYS A 60 -0.03 5.23 4.85
CA LYS A 60 -0.20 4.32 5.99
C LYS A 60 -0.25 2.85 5.62
N VAL A 61 0.08 2.47 4.37
CA VAL A 61 0.58 1.11 4.13
C VAL A 61 1.92 1.03 4.83
N SER A 62 1.88 0.77 6.14
CA SER A 62 3.07 0.43 6.91
C SER A 62 3.69 -0.75 6.19
N LEU A 63 4.82 -0.52 5.54
CA LEU A 63 5.74 -1.61 5.21
C LEU A 63 5.93 -2.37 6.51
N ASN A 64 5.29 -3.53 6.62
CA ASN A 64 5.51 -4.39 7.75
C ASN A 64 6.94 -4.89 7.58
N PHE A 65 7.87 -4.21 8.25
CA PHE A 65 9.31 -4.46 8.13
C PHE A 65 9.62 -5.93 8.42
N VAL A 66 8.84 -6.55 9.30
CA VAL A 66 8.94 -7.98 9.62
C VAL A 66 8.53 -8.82 8.40
N ASP A 67 7.38 -8.55 7.77
CA ASP A 67 6.97 -9.29 6.56
C ASP A 67 7.94 -9.08 5.39
N PHE A 68 8.50 -7.87 5.25
CA PHE A 68 9.54 -7.57 4.27
C PHE A 68 10.82 -8.37 4.53
N ALA A 69 11.28 -8.41 5.79
CA ALA A 69 12.47 -9.16 6.19
C ALA A 69 12.30 -10.67 5.96
N ILE A 70 11.12 -11.22 6.28
CA ILE A 70 10.78 -12.63 6.01
C ILE A 70 10.87 -12.91 4.51
N LYS A 71 10.16 -12.11 3.68
CA LYS A 71 10.13 -12.32 2.23
C LYS A 71 11.51 -12.23 1.60
N LYS A 72 12.34 -11.29 2.06
CA LYS A 72 13.72 -11.14 1.58
C LYS A 72 14.57 -12.35 1.96
N ALA A 73 14.45 -12.85 3.19
CA ALA A 73 15.18 -14.02 3.64
C ALA A 73 14.76 -15.29 2.87
N GLU A 74 13.47 -15.48 2.59
CA GLU A 74 12.94 -16.58 1.80
C GLU A 74 13.46 -16.56 0.36
N LEU A 75 13.49 -15.38 -0.27
CA LEU A 75 14.04 -15.21 -1.62
C LEU A 75 15.51 -15.62 -1.68
N ASN A 76 16.32 -15.13 -0.74
CA ASN A 76 17.74 -15.49 -0.67
C ASN A 76 17.93 -17.01 -0.48
N TYR A 77 17.14 -17.64 0.40
CA TYR A 77 17.21 -19.08 0.61
C TYR A 77 16.89 -19.88 -0.66
N GLU A 78 15.86 -19.49 -1.41
CA GLU A 78 15.52 -20.15 -2.68
C GLU A 78 16.56 -19.89 -3.78
N GLU A 79 17.25 -18.75 -3.77
CA GLU A 79 18.40 -18.49 -4.65
C GLU A 79 19.59 -19.40 -4.31
N SER A 80 19.97 -19.50 -3.03
CA SER A 80 21.07 -20.36 -2.60
C SER A 80 20.80 -21.85 -2.90
N LYS A 81 19.54 -22.30 -2.80
CA LYS A 81 19.14 -23.66 -3.22
C LYS A 81 19.37 -23.91 -4.71
N LYS A 82 19.17 -22.90 -5.57
CA LYS A 82 19.44 -23.02 -7.01
C LYS A 82 20.93 -23.09 -7.30
N ASN A 83 21.73 -22.37 -6.52
CA ASN A 83 23.19 -22.35 -6.63
C ASN A 83 23.85 -23.61 -6.04
N ASN A 84 23.09 -24.42 -5.29
CA ASN A 84 23.51 -25.69 -4.70
C ASN A 84 24.71 -25.56 -3.73
N ASP A 85 24.92 -24.35 -3.17
CA ASP A 85 25.92 -24.08 -2.14
C ASP A 85 25.34 -24.40 -0.77
N LEU A 86 25.77 -25.51 -0.19
CA LEU A 86 25.27 -25.99 1.10
C LEU A 86 25.54 -25.00 2.25
N LEU A 87 26.67 -24.29 2.25
CA LEU A 87 26.98 -23.31 3.32
C LEU A 87 26.06 -22.11 3.21
N GLU A 88 25.87 -21.60 1.99
CA GLU A 88 24.98 -20.47 1.71
C GLU A 88 23.51 -20.80 2.06
N ILE A 89 23.06 -22.01 1.75
CA ILE A 89 21.72 -22.52 2.10
C ILE A 89 21.51 -22.53 3.63
N LEU A 90 22.51 -22.95 4.40
CA LEU A 90 22.43 -22.98 5.87
C LEU A 90 22.38 -21.57 6.47
N GLU A 91 23.18 -20.64 5.94
CA GLU A 91 23.22 -19.24 6.40
C GLU A 91 21.91 -18.50 6.09
N THR A 92 21.39 -18.66 4.87
CA THR A 92 20.11 -18.06 4.47
C THR A 92 18.94 -18.69 5.22
N GLY A 93 18.96 -20.01 5.46
CA GLY A 93 17.96 -20.70 6.28
C GLY A 93 17.92 -20.17 7.72
N LYS A 94 19.07 -19.91 8.34
CA LYS A 94 19.16 -19.28 9.68
C LYS A 94 18.57 -17.86 9.67
N SER A 95 18.75 -17.13 8.58
CA SER A 95 18.19 -15.80 8.39
C SER A 95 16.66 -15.82 8.31
N VAL A 96 16.07 -16.81 7.63
CA VAL A 96 14.62 -17.04 7.60
C VAL A 96 14.07 -17.28 9.00
N VAL A 97 14.70 -18.19 9.76
CA VAL A 97 14.28 -18.49 11.15
C VAL A 97 14.36 -17.24 12.03
N THR A 98 15.40 -16.43 11.87
CA THR A 98 15.56 -15.17 12.63
C THR A 98 14.47 -14.17 12.30
N ALA A 99 14.13 -13.99 11.01
CA ALA A 99 13.06 -13.11 10.58
C ALA A 99 11.68 -13.59 11.07
N LEU A 100 11.43 -14.90 11.07
CA LEU A 100 10.20 -15.48 11.62
C LEU A 100 10.10 -15.28 13.14
N LYS A 101 11.20 -15.37 13.89
CA LYS A 101 11.20 -15.06 15.32
C LYS A 101 10.73 -13.63 15.60
N MET A 102 11.13 -12.65 14.77
CA MET A 102 10.67 -11.25 14.91
C MET A 102 9.15 -11.09 14.75
N LYS A 103 8.45 -12.06 14.13
CA LYS A 103 7.00 -12.03 13.93
C LYS A 103 6.22 -12.70 15.07
N TYR A 104 6.82 -13.67 15.74
CA TYR A 104 6.12 -14.59 16.65
C TYR A 104 6.68 -14.61 18.09
N MET A 105 7.75 -13.86 18.37
CA MET A 105 8.26 -13.57 19.73
C MET A 105 7.90 -12.15 20.13
#